data_AF-A0A3N7H5W5-F1
#
_entry.id   AF-A0A3N7H5W5-F1
#
_cell.length_a   1.000
_cell.length_b   1.000
_cell.length_c   1.000
_cell.angle_alpha   90.00
_cell.angle_beta   90.00
_cell.angle_gamma   90.00
#
_symmetry.space_group_name_H-M   'P 1'
#
loop_
_entity.id
_entity.type
_entity.pdbx_description
1 polymer ?
#
loop_
_entity_poly.entity_id
_entity_poly.type
_entity_poly.pdbx_seq_one_letter_code
_entity_poly.pdbx_strand_id
1 'polypeptide(L)'
;MKKTAKQFDVTAEHYYVPAALFLLNINVVHLIYAYATFPMENRWEQLTLISFAAIALTGSIVAKNKLCLLGAMAFYLFVLIAAF
;
A
#
# COMPACT_ATOMS: atom_id res chain seq x y z
N MET A 1 33.91 8.78 -8.60
CA MET A 1 32.57 8.18 -8.46
C MET A 1 31.75 9.04 -7.49
N LYS A 2 30.88 9.93 -7.99
CA LYS A 2 30.01 10.75 -7.13
C LYS A 2 28.92 9.85 -6.56
N LYS A 3 28.92 9.63 -5.24
CA LYS A 3 27.80 9.02 -4.53
C LYS A 3 26.62 9.98 -4.65
N THR A 4 25.76 9.76 -5.64
CA THR A 4 24.39 10.25 -5.62
C THR A 4 23.70 9.57 -4.46
N ALA A 5 23.89 10.12 -3.25
CA ALA A 5 22.94 9.93 -2.18
C ALA A 5 21.62 10.44 -2.78
N LYS A 6 20.74 9.51 -3.17
CA LYS A 6 19.36 9.82 -3.54
C LYS A 6 18.80 10.55 -2.33
N GLN A 7 18.80 11.87 -2.41
CA GLN A 7 18.19 12.76 -1.44
C GLN A 7 16.73 12.34 -1.48
N PHE A 8 16.32 11.54 -0.49
CA PHE A 8 14.94 11.16 -0.37
C PHE A 8 14.22 12.49 -0.13
N ASP A 9 13.44 12.87 -1.13
CA ASP A 9 12.84 14.19 -1.28
C ASP A 9 12.12 14.51 0.04
N VAL A 10 12.43 15.64 0.69
CA VAL A 10 11.89 15.99 2.02
C VAL A 10 10.35 15.90 2.01
N THR A 11 9.75 16.21 0.86
CA THR A 11 8.32 16.05 0.58
C THR A 11 7.84 14.60 0.68
N ALA A 12 8.63 13.63 0.22
CA ALA A 12 8.27 12.22 0.31
C ALA A 12 8.30 11.68 1.73
N GLU A 13 9.28 12.11 2.52
CA GLU A 13 9.36 11.75 3.92
C GLU A 13 8.26 12.39 4.76
N HIS A 14 7.92 13.66 4.53
CA HIS A 14 6.95 14.39 5.35
C HIS A 14 5.49 14.24 4.91
N TYR A 15 5.21 13.93 3.63
CA TYR A 15 3.85 13.83 3.13
C TYR A 15 3.50 12.43 2.62
N TYR A 16 4.34 11.85 1.74
CA TYR A 16 4.00 10.56 1.12
C TYR A 16 4.11 9.40 2.12
N VAL A 17 5.10 9.38 3.02
CA VAL A 17 5.22 8.32 4.03
C VAL A 17 4.03 8.33 5.02
N PRO A 18 3.65 9.46 5.64
CA PRO A 18 2.45 9.50 6.48
C PRO A 18 1.18 9.12 5.73
N ALA A 19 1.01 9.58 4.48
CA ALA A 19 -0.13 9.19 3.66
C ALA A 19 -0.13 7.69 3.34
N ALA A 20 1.02 7.07 3.08
CA ALA A 20 1.12 5.64 2.86
C ALA A 20 0.83 4.82 4.12
N LEU A 21 1.25 5.31 5.30
CA LEU A 21 0.90 4.71 6.59
C LEU A 21 -0.60 4.84 6.89
N PHE A 22 -1.24 5.95 6.50
CA PHE A 22 -2.69 6.12 6.59
C PHE A 22 -3.41 5.12 5.68
N LEU A 23 -2.99 4.98 4.42
CA LEU A 23 -3.54 3.96 3.51
C LEU A 23 -3.31 2.54 4.02
N LEU A 24 -2.16 2.26 4.65
CA LEU A 24 -1.89 0.97 5.28
C LEU A 24 -2.85 0.68 6.43
N ASN A 25 -3.19 1.69 7.24
CA ASN A 25 -4.22 1.53 8.28
C ASN A 25 -5.59 1.20 7.68
N ILE A 26 -6.01 1.88 6.62
CA ILE A 26 -7.26 1.57 5.91
C ILE A 26 -7.19 0.15 5.32
N ASN A 27 -6.05 -0.26 4.77
CA ASN A 27 -5.86 -1.60 4.23
C ASN A 27 -6.08 -2.68 5.30
N VAL A 28 -5.54 -2.50 6.51
CA VAL A 28 -5.74 -3.43 7.63
C VAL A 28 -7.22 -3.55 8.00
N VAL A 29 -7.94 -2.42 8.10
CA VAL A 29 -9.39 -2.42 8.37
C VAL A 29 -10.13 -3.14 7.23
N HIS A 30 -9.74 -2.91 5.98
CA HIS A 30 -10.36 -3.53 4.83
C HIS A 30 -10.12 -5.05 4.80
N LEU A 31 -8.95 -5.51 5.24
CA LEU A 31 -8.62 -6.93 5.35
C LEU A 31 -9.48 -7.62 6.42
N ILE A 32 -9.69 -6.98 7.57
CA ILE A 32 -10.60 -7.47 8.62
C ILE A 32 -12.05 -7.51 8.12
N TYR A 33 -12.50 -6.43 7.47
CA TYR A 33 -13.83 -6.36 6.87
C TYR A 33 -14.04 -7.46 5.83
N ALA A 34 -13.06 -7.67 4.95
CA ALA A 34 -13.16 -8.66 3.90
C ALA A 34 -13.23 -10.08 4.46
N TYR A 35 -12.42 -10.37 5.49
CA TYR A 35 -12.46 -11.64 6.19
C TYR A 35 -13.81 -11.91 6.87
N ALA A 36 -14.39 -10.88 7.50
CA ALA A 36 -15.64 -10.99 8.25
C ALA A 36 -16.88 -11.06 7.34
N THR A 37 -16.84 -10.44 6.17
CA THR A 37 -18.06 -10.17 5.37
C THR A 37 -18.18 -11.04 4.12
N PHE A 38 -17.09 -11.39 3.43
CA PHE A 38 -17.21 -12.08 2.15
C PHE A 38 -17.52 -13.58 2.31
N PRO A 39 -18.39 -14.13 1.43
CA PRO A 39 -18.65 -15.56 1.36
C PRO A 39 -17.38 -16.34 0.99
N MET A 40 -17.31 -17.59 1.43
CA MET A 40 -16.07 -18.39 1.37
C MET A 40 -15.48 -18.53 -0.04
N GLU A 41 -16.33 -18.52 -1.08
CA GLU A 41 -15.91 -18.67 -2.48
C GLU A 41 -15.01 -17.51 -2.96
N ASN A 42 -15.36 -16.25 -2.65
CA ASN A 42 -14.63 -15.08 -3.14
C ASN A 42 -13.66 -14.50 -2.10
N ARG A 43 -13.75 -14.96 -0.84
CA ARG A 43 -12.97 -14.45 0.30
C ARG A 43 -11.47 -14.55 0.04
N TRP A 44 -11.00 -15.67 -0.52
CA TRP A 44 -9.57 -15.91 -0.68
C TRP A 44 -8.93 -15.02 -1.76
N GLU A 45 -9.63 -14.79 -2.87
CA GLU A 45 -9.15 -13.91 -3.95
C GLU A 45 -9.02 -12.47 -3.47
N GLN A 46 -10.02 -11.98 -2.75
CA GLN A 46 -9.97 -10.62 -2.22
C GLN A 46 -8.95 -10.46 -1.10
N LEU A 47 -8.84 -11.43 -0.19
CA LEU A 47 -7.83 -11.40 0.87
C LEU A 47 -6.42 -11.40 0.30
N THR A 48 -6.16 -12.19 -0.75
CA THR A 48 -4.85 -12.22 -1.40
C THR A 48 -4.53 -10.89 -2.08
N LEU A 49 -5.48 -10.30 -2.82
CA LEU A 49 -5.30 -8.97 -3.44
C LEU A 49 -5.02 -7.86 -2.41
N ILE A 50 -5.82 -7.79 -1.34
CA ILE A 50 -5.66 -6.77 -0.29
C ILE A 50 -4.34 -6.97 0.46
N SER A 51 -3.95 -8.22 0.75
CA SER A 51 -2.67 -8.55 1.39
C SER A 51 -1.48 -8.17 0.50
N PHE A 52 -1.58 -8.40 -0.81
CA PHE A 52 -0.52 -8.02 -1.75
C PHE A 52 -0.32 -6.50 -1.78
N ALA A 53 -1.42 -5.74 -1.71
CA ALA A 53 -1.36 -4.28 -1.61
C ALA A 53 -0.72 -3.82 -0.30
N ALA A 54 -0.97 -4.50 0.82
CA ALA A 54 -0.31 -4.22 2.10
C ALA A 54 1.21 -4.43 2.03
N ILE A 55 1.64 -5.52 1.42
CA ILE A 55 3.07 -5.84 1.21
C ILE A 55 3.71 -4.81 0.28
N ALA A 56 3.04 -4.44 -0.81
CA ALA A 56 3.55 -3.42 -1.74
C ALA A 56 3.71 -2.06 -1.05
N LEU A 57 2.71 -1.61 -0.28
CA LEU A 57 2.78 -0.37 0.52
C LEU A 57 3.93 -0.41 1.52
N THR A 58 4.01 -1.46 2.33
CA THR A 58 5.06 -1.62 3.35
C THR A 58 6.45 -1.68 2.73
N GLY A 59 6.62 -2.49 1.66
CA GLY A 59 7.88 -2.62 0.94
C GLY A 59 8.32 -1.32 0.30
N SER A 60 7.38 -0.53 -0.25
CA SER A 60 7.68 0.77 -0.85
C SER A 60 8.10 1.84 0.17
N ILE A 61 7.55 1.79 1.39
CA ILE A 61 7.96 2.65 2.51
C ILE A 61 9.41 2.31 2.92
N VAL A 62 9.72 1.01 3.10
CA VAL A 62 11.06 0.55 3.50
C VAL A 62 12.10 0.83 2.41
N ALA A 63 11.75 0.62 1.15
CA ALA A 63 12.64 0.84 0.00
C ALA A 63 13.01 2.33 -0.18
N LYS A 64 12.31 3.25 0.49
CA LYS A 64 12.52 4.70 0.37
C LYS A 64 12.68 5.10 -1.10
N ASN A 65 11.71 4.71 -1.92
CA ASN A 65 11.64 5.11 -3.33
C ASN A 65 10.30 5.76 -3.64
N LYS A 66 10.32 7.06 -3.95
CA LYS A 66 9.13 7.89 -4.23
C LYS A 66 8.24 7.31 -5.33
N LEU A 67 8.84 6.80 -6.42
CA LEU A 67 8.08 6.22 -7.53
C LEU A 67 7.41 4.90 -7.13
N CYS A 68 8.12 4.06 -6.37
CA CYS A 68 7.55 2.83 -5.84
C CYS A 68 6.43 3.11 -4.83
N LEU A 69 6.59 4.15 -4.00
CA LEU A 69 5.59 4.55 -3.01
C LEU A 69 4.31 5.04 -3.70
N LEU A 70 4.42 5.96 -4.66
CA LEU A 70 3.27 6.41 -5.46
C LEU A 70 2.60 5.25 -6.21
N GLY A 71 3.40 4.35 -6.79
CA GLY A 71 2.89 3.15 -7.47
C GLY A 71 2.12 2.23 -6.53
N ALA A 72 2.64 1.98 -5.32
CA ALA A 72 1.97 1.15 -4.32
C ALA A 72 0.68 1.80 -3.80
N MET A 73 0.67 3.11 -3.61
CA MET A 73 -0.53 3.86 -3.22
C MET A 73 -1.60 3.80 -4.32
N ALA A 74 -1.23 4.02 -5.58
CA ALA A 74 -2.14 3.92 -6.71
C ALA A 74 -2.68 2.48 -6.90
N PHE A 75 -1.82 1.47 -6.75
CA PHE A 75 -2.21 0.06 -6.79
C PHE A 75 -3.22 -0.27 -5.69
N TYR A 76 -2.99 0.17 -4.46
CA TYR A 76 -3.94 -0.05 -3.37
C TYR A 76 -5.28 0.66 -3.64
N LEU A 77 -5.29 1.90 -4.15
CA LEU A 77 -6.53 2.59 -4.51
C LEU A 77 -7.31 1.84 -5.61
N PHE A 78 -6.60 1.27 -6.59
CA PHE A 78 -7.23 0.43 -7.61
C PHE A 78 -7.85 -0.83 -6.99
N VAL A 79 -7.13 -1.53 -6.11
CA VAL A 79 -7.66 -2.69 -5.37
C VAL A 79 -8.87 -2.30 -4.51
N LEU A 80 -8.85 -1.13 -3.88
CA LEU A 80 -9.96 -0.63 -3.07
C LEU A 80 -11.22 -0.44 -3.92
N ILE A 81 -11.09 0.13 -5.12
CA ILE A 81 -12.20 0.32 -6.05
C ILE A 81 -12.70 -1.01 -6.62
N ALA A 82 -11.80 -1.95 -6.92
CA ALA A 82 -12.16 -3.26 -7.48
C ALA A 82 -12.74 -4.24 -6.45
N ALA A 83 -12.43 -4.05 -5.16
CA ALA A 83 -12.93 -4.89 -4.07
C ALA A 83 -14.28 -4.42 -3.49
N PHE A 84 -14.75 -3.22 -3.89
CA PHE A 84 -16.09 -2.70 -3.60
C PHE A 84 -17.06 -3.03 -4.72
#